data_AF-A0A8R1I895-F1
#
_entry.id   AF-A0A8R1I895-F1
#
_cell.length_a   1.000
_cell.length_b   1.000
_cell.length_c   1.000
_cell.angle_alpha   90.00
_cell.angle_beta   90.00
_cell.angle_gamma   90.00
#
_symmetry.space_group_name_H-M   'P 1'
#
loop_
_entity.id
_entity.type
_entity.pdbx_description
1 polymer ?
#
loop_
_entity_poly.entity_id
_entity_poly.type
_entity_poly.pdbx_seq_one_letter_code
_entity_poly.pdbx_strand_id
1 'polypeptide(L)'
;MQKFLKRPRAKFQGFAPHVVYPKESRNDLMKSLVVQCETSAIPVETTLPADFNTFPLIVDALFGFSFKPPTREPFTQIIKTVRASGIHVFSIDIPSGWDVEKGAGEAEDVIVPHAVISLTLPKLCMRDWTGPHFLGGRFVPRQLVEEHKLQMPVYPGSEQIVKLEEISTL
;
A
#
# COMPACT_ATOMS: atom_id res chain seq x y z
N MET A 1 21.83 29.71 23.24
CA MET A 1 20.68 28.90 22.76
C MET A 1 21.02 28.36 21.38
N GLN A 2 21.37 27.07 21.29
CA GLN A 2 21.58 26.40 20.01
C GLN A 2 20.26 26.41 19.25
N LYS A 3 20.23 27.10 18.11
CA LYS A 3 19.19 26.90 17.10
C LYS A 3 19.31 25.44 16.69
N PHE A 4 18.35 24.61 17.10
CA PHE A 4 18.16 23.29 16.50
C PHE A 4 17.91 23.53 15.01
N LEU A 5 18.97 23.39 14.22
CA LEU A 5 18.89 23.38 12.78
C LEU A 5 17.98 22.19 12.46
N LYS A 6 16.73 22.46 12.05
CA LYS A 6 15.81 21.42 11.57
C LYS A 6 16.56 20.69 10.45
N ARG A 7 17.04 19.46 10.72
CA ARG A 7 17.69 18.65 9.70
C ARG A 7 16.69 18.54 8.53
N PRO A 8 17.11 18.81 7.28
CA PRO A 8 16.22 18.66 6.14
C PRO A 8 15.71 17.22 6.11
N ARG A 9 14.41 17.03 5.86
CA ARG A 9 13.80 15.69 5.77
C ARG A 9 14.58 14.88 4.73
N ALA A 10 15.02 13.68 5.11
CA ALA A 10 15.72 12.81 4.19
C ALA A 10 14.82 12.46 3.00
N LYS A 11 15.43 12.43 1.80
CA LYS A 11 14.74 12.07 0.58
C LYS A 11 15.06 10.63 0.20
N PHE A 12 14.05 9.77 0.21
CA PHE A 12 14.11 8.43 -0.36
C PHE A 12 13.62 8.49 -1.81
N GLN A 13 14.51 8.20 -2.77
CA GLN A 13 14.22 8.24 -4.21
C GLN A 13 13.57 9.56 -4.67
N GLY A 14 13.96 10.68 -4.05
CA GLY A 14 13.41 12.01 -4.36
C GLY A 14 12.18 12.42 -3.53
N PHE A 15 11.54 11.49 -2.82
CA PHE A 15 10.39 11.74 -1.94
C PHE A 15 10.80 11.87 -0.47
N ALA A 16 10.04 12.62 0.33
CA ALA A 16 10.25 12.70 1.78
C ALA A 16 9.14 11.90 2.50
N PRO A 17 9.27 10.56 2.63
CA PRO A 17 8.23 9.73 3.21
C PRO A 17 8.02 10.04 4.70
N HIS A 18 6.80 9.78 5.16
CA HIS A 18 6.42 9.78 6.55
C HIS A 18 5.58 8.51 6.78
N VAL A 19 6.03 7.65 7.69
CA VAL A 19 5.37 6.39 7.99
C VAL A 19 4.49 6.55 9.22
N VAL A 20 3.23 6.12 9.12
CA VAL A 20 2.35 5.95 10.27
C VAL A 20 2.22 4.45 10.52
N TYR A 21 2.68 4.00 11.69
CA TYR A 21 2.70 2.60 12.12
C TYR A 21 1.97 2.46 13.46
N PRO A 22 0.62 2.38 13.46
CA PRO A 22 -0.19 2.54 14.67
C PRO A 22 -0.03 1.42 15.69
N LYS A 23 0.37 0.23 15.24
CA LYS A 23 0.49 -0.96 16.08
C LYS A 23 1.80 -1.65 15.81
N GLU A 24 2.68 -1.60 16.80
CA GLU A 24 3.97 -2.26 16.72
C GLU A 24 3.83 -3.79 16.64
N SER A 25 4.60 -4.39 15.74
CA SER A 25 4.67 -5.84 15.59
C SER A 25 5.74 -6.43 16.50
N ARG A 26 5.47 -7.62 17.04
CA ARG A 26 6.45 -8.38 17.83
C ARG A 26 7.53 -9.05 16.97
N ASN A 27 7.34 -9.08 15.65
CA ASN A 27 8.23 -9.72 14.69
C ASN A 27 9.55 -8.92 14.53
N ASP A 28 10.69 -9.58 14.67
CA ASP A 28 12.01 -8.96 14.56
C ASP A 28 12.31 -8.38 13.17
N LEU A 29 11.72 -8.95 12.11
CA LEU A 29 11.75 -8.36 10.77
C LEU A 29 11.14 -6.96 10.79
N MET A 30 9.95 -6.81 11.37
CA MET A 30 9.26 -5.52 11.42
C MET A 30 10.01 -4.51 12.28
N LYS A 31 10.58 -4.93 13.41
CA LYS A 31 11.44 -4.07 14.24
C LYS A 31 12.66 -3.59 13.44
N SER A 32 13.29 -4.50 12.70
CA SER A 32 14.45 -4.18 11.86
C SER A 32 14.10 -3.20 10.74
N LEU A 33 12.89 -3.28 10.17
CA LEU A 33 12.41 -2.31 9.18
C LEU A 33 12.19 -0.92 9.78
N VAL A 34 11.64 -0.82 10.99
CA VAL A 34 11.50 0.46 11.70
C VAL A 34 12.88 1.09 11.94
N VAL A 35 13.85 0.32 12.41
CA VAL A 35 15.24 0.78 12.60
C VAL A 35 15.85 1.30 11.28
N GLN A 36 15.57 0.64 10.15
CA GLN A 36 16.04 1.10 8.84
C GLN A 36 15.39 2.43 8.42
N CYS A 37 14.11 2.63 8.69
CA CYS A 37 13.43 3.91 8.48
C CYS A 37 14.10 5.02 9.31
N GLU A 38 14.28 4.80 10.62
CA GLU A 38 14.88 5.76 11.54
C GLU A 38 16.33 6.09 11.15
N THR A 39 17.13 5.08 10.81
CA THR A 39 18.52 5.24 10.34
C THR A 39 18.59 6.04 9.03
N SER A 40 17.55 5.90 8.20
CA SER A 40 17.37 6.69 6.97
C SER A 40 16.74 8.06 7.21
N ALA A 41 16.54 8.46 8.48
CA ALA A 41 15.86 9.68 8.90
C ALA A 41 14.45 9.86 8.31
N ILE A 42 13.72 8.74 8.15
CA ILE A 42 12.31 8.68 7.80
C ILE A 42 11.50 8.67 9.11
N PRO A 43 10.63 9.65 9.35
CA PRO A 43 9.77 9.66 10.55
C PRO A 43 8.82 8.46 10.57
N VAL A 44 8.72 7.80 11.72
CA VAL A 44 7.78 6.72 12.00
C VAL A 44 6.95 7.12 13.22
N GLU A 45 5.67 7.38 13.03
CA GLU A 45 4.75 7.84 14.08
C GLU A 45 3.65 6.80 14.32
N THR A 46 3.06 6.78 15.51
CA THR A 46 1.94 5.87 15.82
C THR A 46 0.57 6.47 15.49
N THR A 47 0.52 7.76 15.16
CA THR A 47 -0.73 8.49 14.91
C THR A 47 -0.65 9.27 13.60
N LEU A 48 -1.80 9.52 13.00
CA LEU A 48 -1.90 10.33 11.78
C LEU A 48 -1.51 11.79 12.08
N PRO A 49 -0.87 12.50 11.12
CA PRO A 49 -0.62 13.92 11.25
C PRO A 49 -1.95 14.70 11.28
N ALA A 50 -1.97 15.84 11.98
CA ALA A 50 -3.15 16.70 12.03
C ALA A 50 -3.46 17.39 10.69
N ASP A 51 -2.42 17.64 9.87
CA ASP A 51 -2.55 18.28 8.57
C ASP A 51 -1.99 17.38 7.45
N PHE A 52 -2.89 16.99 6.56
CA PHE A 52 -2.59 16.14 5.42
C PHE A 52 -2.18 16.94 4.18
N ASN A 53 -2.42 18.26 4.12
CA ASN A 53 -2.18 19.09 2.92
C ASN A 53 -0.71 19.16 2.51
N THR A 54 0.20 18.75 3.39
CA THR A 54 1.63 18.66 3.08
C THR A 54 2.03 17.38 2.32
N PHE A 55 1.10 16.43 2.15
CA PHE A 55 1.31 15.17 1.46
C PHE A 55 0.55 15.16 0.13
N PRO A 56 1.23 15.01 -1.02
CA PRO A 56 0.56 14.92 -2.31
C PRO A 56 -0.09 13.54 -2.54
N LEU A 57 0.24 12.54 -1.72
CA LEU A 57 -0.12 11.15 -1.91
C LEU A 57 -0.09 10.38 -0.57
N ILE A 58 -0.98 9.40 -0.45
CA ILE A 58 -1.01 8.45 0.66
C ILE A 58 -0.76 7.04 0.10
N VAL A 59 0.08 6.26 0.77
CA VAL A 59 0.23 4.83 0.50
C VAL A 59 -0.55 4.06 1.56
N ASP A 60 -1.55 3.31 1.11
CA ASP A 60 -2.31 2.40 1.95
C ASP A 60 -1.63 1.03 1.99
N ALA A 61 -1.08 0.69 3.16
CA ALA A 61 -0.44 -0.59 3.44
C ALA A 61 -0.87 -1.11 4.83
N LEU A 62 -2.10 -0.83 5.25
CA LEU A 62 -2.60 -1.25 6.58
C LEU A 62 -2.93 -2.74 6.60
N PHE A 63 -3.62 -3.22 5.56
CA PHE A 63 -4.07 -4.60 5.44
C PHE A 63 -3.74 -5.17 4.06
N GLY A 64 -3.43 -6.47 4.01
CA GLY A 64 -3.22 -7.22 2.76
C GLY A 64 -4.18 -8.40 2.66
N PHE A 65 -3.88 -9.33 1.76
CA PHE A 65 -4.75 -10.48 1.44
C PHE A 65 -5.16 -11.40 2.61
N SER A 66 -4.43 -11.37 3.72
CA SER A 66 -4.74 -12.18 4.91
C SER A 66 -5.77 -11.53 5.84
N PHE A 67 -6.15 -10.28 5.59
CA PHE A 67 -7.15 -9.58 6.37
C PHE A 67 -8.54 -10.18 6.14
N LYS A 68 -9.34 -10.18 7.21
CA LYS A 68 -10.75 -10.59 7.19
C LYS A 68 -11.56 -9.50 7.88
N PRO A 69 -12.53 -8.87 7.19
CA PRO A 69 -13.45 -7.91 7.79
C PRO A 69 -14.15 -8.45 9.05
N PRO A 70 -14.63 -7.58 9.96
CA PRO A 70 -14.61 -6.12 9.87
C PRO A 70 -13.31 -5.49 10.39
N THR A 71 -13.07 -4.25 9.97
CA THR A 71 -11.98 -3.43 10.52
C THR A 71 -12.25 -3.08 11.98
N ARG A 72 -11.18 -2.98 12.78
CA ARG A 72 -11.26 -2.59 14.20
C ARG A 72 -10.41 -1.37 14.48
N GLU A 73 -10.71 -0.68 15.58
CA GLU A 73 -9.87 0.42 16.05
C GLU A 73 -8.42 -0.01 16.30
N PRO A 74 -7.43 0.87 16.05
CA PRO A 74 -7.57 2.27 15.60
C PRO A 74 -7.74 2.43 14.08
N PHE A 75 -7.79 1.33 13.33
CA PHE A 75 -7.74 1.35 11.87
C PHE A 75 -9.04 1.87 11.24
N THR A 76 -10.19 1.64 11.88
CA THR A 76 -11.47 2.20 11.43
C THR A 76 -11.42 3.72 11.38
N GLN A 77 -10.92 4.37 12.43
CA GLN A 77 -10.76 5.83 12.45
C GLN A 77 -9.71 6.32 11.43
N ILE A 78 -8.62 5.58 11.25
CA ILE A 78 -7.58 5.90 10.26
C ILE A 78 -8.16 5.89 8.85
N ILE A 79 -8.88 4.82 8.47
CA ILE A 79 -9.50 4.69 7.16
C ILE A 79 -10.49 5.83 6.90
N LYS A 80 -11.36 6.14 7.87
CA LYS A 80 -12.29 7.28 7.77
C LYS A 80 -11.56 8.61 7.55
N THR A 81 -10.48 8.84 8.28
CA THR A 81 -9.68 10.07 8.17
C THR A 81 -8.99 10.18 6.80
N VAL A 82 -8.38 9.09 6.33
CA VAL A 82 -7.74 9.02 5.01
C VAL A 82 -8.76 9.26 3.90
N ARG A 83 -9.94 8.62 3.96
CA ARG A 83 -11.02 8.79 2.99
C ARG A 83 -11.53 10.24 2.94
N ALA A 84 -11.66 10.89 4.09
CA ALA A 84 -12.09 12.28 4.17
C ALA A 84 -11.04 13.30 3.70
N SER A 85 -9.75 12.90 3.59
CA SER A 85 -8.66 13.81 3.23
C SER A 85 -8.71 14.32 1.78
N GLY A 86 -9.34 13.57 0.87
CA GLY A 86 -9.37 13.88 -0.57
C GLY A 86 -8.04 13.68 -1.31
N ILE A 87 -6.99 13.20 -0.64
CA ILE A 87 -5.68 12.94 -1.25
C ILE A 87 -5.72 11.63 -2.04
N HIS A 88 -4.94 11.54 -3.12
CA HIS A 88 -4.78 10.31 -3.87
C HIS A 88 -4.16 9.20 -3.02
N VAL A 89 -4.90 8.10 -2.88
CA VAL A 89 -4.47 6.92 -2.12
C VAL A 89 -4.03 5.82 -3.09
N PHE A 90 -2.87 5.23 -2.84
CA PHE A 90 -2.34 4.10 -3.60
C PHE A 90 -2.29 2.89 -2.68
N SER A 91 -3.13 1.89 -2.94
CA SER A 91 -3.22 0.70 -2.09
C SER A 91 -2.26 -0.39 -2.53
N ILE A 92 -1.50 -0.92 -1.58
CA ILE A 92 -0.61 -2.04 -1.78
C ILE A 92 -1.39 -3.34 -1.63
N ASP A 93 -1.34 -4.14 -2.67
CA ASP A 93 -1.96 -5.44 -2.85
C ASP A 93 -3.49 -5.44 -2.94
N ILE A 94 -4.16 -5.06 -1.86
CA ILE A 94 -5.62 -4.97 -1.73
C ILE A 94 -5.93 -3.67 -0.96
N PRO A 95 -6.95 -2.89 -1.36
CA PRO A 95 -7.33 -1.72 -0.59
C PRO A 95 -7.82 -2.10 0.80
N SER A 96 -7.30 -1.42 1.83
CA SER A 96 -7.57 -1.78 3.21
C SER A 96 -9.07 -1.73 3.53
N GLY A 97 -9.56 -2.80 4.18
CA GLY A 97 -10.96 -2.99 4.52
C GLY A 97 -11.75 -3.81 3.48
N TRP A 98 -11.23 -4.01 2.26
CA TRP A 98 -11.92 -4.81 1.25
C TRP A 98 -11.89 -6.30 1.60
N ASP A 99 -12.96 -7.01 1.22
CA ASP A 99 -12.94 -8.46 1.17
C ASP A 99 -12.09 -8.92 -0.03
N VAL A 100 -11.22 -9.92 0.18
CA VAL A 100 -10.25 -10.39 -0.82
C VAL A 100 -10.88 -10.92 -2.11
N GLU A 101 -12.13 -11.37 -2.06
CA GLU A 101 -12.87 -11.88 -3.21
C GLU A 101 -13.99 -10.94 -3.64
N LYS A 102 -14.75 -10.39 -2.69
CA LYS A 102 -15.96 -9.61 -2.97
C LYS A 102 -15.71 -8.11 -3.13
N GLY A 103 -14.51 -7.64 -2.83
CA GLY A 103 -14.15 -6.22 -2.90
C GLY A 103 -14.75 -5.38 -1.78
N ALA A 104 -15.04 -4.10 -2.06
CA ALA A 104 -15.54 -3.14 -1.07
C ALA A 104 -16.94 -3.49 -0.51
N GLY A 105 -17.80 -4.10 -1.32
CA GLY A 105 -19.22 -4.23 -0.99
C GLY A 105 -19.88 -2.87 -0.68
N GLU A 106 -20.73 -2.83 0.34
CA GLU A 106 -21.39 -1.61 0.86
C GLU A 106 -20.69 -1.03 2.11
N ALA A 107 -19.46 -1.47 2.41
CA ALA A 107 -18.78 -1.07 3.64
C ALA A 107 -18.31 0.39 3.60
N GLU A 108 -18.55 1.13 4.70
CA GLU A 108 -18.12 2.53 4.82
C GLU A 108 -16.69 2.68 5.35
N ASP A 109 -16.20 1.68 6.08
CA ASP A 109 -14.87 1.61 6.71
C ASP A 109 -13.82 0.94 5.81
N VAL A 110 -13.84 1.30 4.53
CA VAL A 110 -12.89 0.84 3.52
C VAL A 110 -12.16 2.00 2.84
N ILE A 111 -10.93 1.76 2.41
CA ILE A 111 -10.20 2.66 1.54
C ILE A 111 -10.83 2.63 0.14
N VAL A 112 -10.99 3.81 -0.46
CA VAL A 112 -11.33 3.96 -1.88
C VAL A 112 -10.09 4.53 -2.56
N PRO A 113 -9.26 3.70 -3.20
CA PRO A 113 -7.98 4.16 -3.71
C PRO A 113 -8.12 4.86 -5.06
N HIS A 114 -7.12 5.69 -5.38
CA HIS A 114 -6.88 6.17 -6.74
C HIS A 114 -6.24 5.10 -7.61
N ALA A 115 -5.35 4.27 -7.05
CA ALA A 115 -4.67 3.20 -7.78
C ALA A 115 -4.39 2.00 -6.88
N VAL A 116 -4.28 0.81 -7.48
CA VAL A 116 -3.90 -0.43 -6.78
C VAL A 116 -2.62 -1.00 -7.37
N ILE A 117 -1.73 -1.47 -6.50
CA ILE A 117 -0.52 -2.21 -6.87
C ILE A 117 -0.66 -3.64 -6.35
N SER A 118 -1.19 -4.55 -7.17
CA SER A 118 -1.26 -5.97 -6.80
C SER A 118 0.13 -6.58 -6.71
N LEU A 119 0.35 -7.45 -5.72
CA LEU A 119 1.61 -8.16 -5.54
C LEU A 119 1.47 -9.62 -6.00
N THR A 120 2.43 -10.08 -6.79
CA THR A 120 2.51 -11.42 -7.38
C THR A 120 1.46 -11.65 -8.47
N LEU A 121 0.18 -11.57 -8.11
CA LEU A 121 -1.00 -11.69 -8.98
C LEU A 121 -2.13 -10.80 -8.44
N PRO A 122 -3.02 -10.27 -9.30
CA PRO A 122 -4.26 -9.64 -8.86
C PRO A 122 -5.15 -10.61 -8.08
N LYS A 123 -5.80 -10.11 -7.04
CA LYS A 123 -6.79 -10.87 -6.26
C LYS A 123 -8.18 -10.74 -6.89
N LEU A 124 -9.07 -11.64 -6.52
CA LEU A 124 -10.44 -11.70 -7.06
C LEU A 124 -11.22 -10.40 -6.84
N CYS A 125 -10.98 -9.67 -5.74
CA CYS A 125 -11.55 -8.35 -5.51
C CYS A 125 -11.22 -7.29 -6.56
N MET A 126 -10.19 -7.49 -7.38
CA MET A 126 -9.80 -6.59 -8.47
C MET A 126 -10.50 -6.91 -9.79
N ARG A 127 -11.39 -7.90 -9.85
CA ARG A 127 -12.08 -8.32 -11.07
C ARG A 127 -12.83 -7.16 -11.75
N ASP A 128 -13.52 -6.35 -10.95
CA ASP A 128 -14.33 -5.23 -11.45
C ASP A 128 -13.61 -3.88 -11.27
N TRP A 129 -12.30 -3.90 -11.02
CA TRP A 129 -11.49 -2.69 -10.85
C TRP A 129 -11.28 -1.98 -12.19
N THR A 130 -11.59 -0.68 -12.23
CA THR A 130 -11.53 0.15 -13.46
C THR A 130 -10.54 1.31 -13.36
N GLY A 131 -9.93 1.51 -12.19
CA GLY A 131 -8.91 2.53 -12.00
C GLY A 131 -7.51 2.10 -12.46
N PRO A 132 -6.50 2.97 -12.33
CA PRO A 132 -5.10 2.60 -12.53
C PRO A 132 -4.71 1.35 -11.72
N HIS A 133 -4.20 0.33 -12.41
CA HIS A 133 -3.81 -0.94 -11.81
C HIS A 133 -2.39 -1.29 -12.25
N PHE A 134 -1.55 -1.61 -11.27
CA PHE A 134 -0.18 -2.06 -11.49
C PHE A 134 0.00 -3.45 -10.88
N LEU A 135 0.87 -4.24 -11.51
CA LEU A 135 1.35 -5.50 -10.96
C LEU A 135 2.83 -5.34 -10.59
N GLY A 136 3.15 -5.66 -9.34
CA GLY A 136 4.51 -5.80 -8.85
C GLY A 136 4.79 -7.23 -8.36
N GLY A 137 6.02 -7.47 -7.89
CA GLY A 137 6.43 -8.78 -7.42
C GLY A 137 6.90 -9.71 -8.55
N ARG A 138 7.86 -9.21 -9.33
CA ARG A 138 8.48 -9.92 -10.46
C ARG A 138 9.46 -11.01 -9.98
N PHE A 139 8.94 -12.00 -9.26
CA PHE A 139 9.73 -13.11 -8.72
C PHE A 139 9.03 -14.47 -8.88
N VAL A 140 7.91 -14.54 -9.60
CA VAL A 140 7.19 -15.81 -9.84
C VAL A 140 8.03 -16.73 -10.73
N PRO A 141 8.44 -17.92 -10.26
CA PRO A 141 9.21 -18.87 -11.06
C PRO A 141 8.41 -19.36 -12.28
N ARG A 142 9.11 -19.58 -13.41
CA ARG A 142 8.48 -20.08 -14.65
C ARG A 142 7.70 -21.39 -14.45
N GLN A 143 8.23 -22.29 -13.63
CA GLN A 143 7.57 -23.56 -13.32
C GLN A 143 6.16 -23.35 -12.71
N LEU A 144 5.99 -22.39 -11.79
CA LEU A 144 4.68 -22.10 -11.20
C LEU A 144 3.74 -21.45 -12.22
N VAL A 145 4.28 -20.62 -13.12
CA VAL A 145 3.50 -20.02 -14.22
C VAL A 145 2.93 -21.11 -15.13
N GLU A 146 3.76 -22.09 -15.51
CA GLU A 146 3.37 -23.20 -16.38
C GLU A 146 2.41 -24.17 -15.67
N GLU A 147 2.72 -24.58 -14.43
CA GLU A 147 1.92 -25.52 -13.64
C GLU A 147 0.50 -25.01 -13.37
N HIS A 148 0.37 -23.73 -13.01
CA HIS A 148 -0.92 -23.12 -12.70
C HIS A 148 -1.52 -22.36 -13.89
N LYS A 149 -0.91 -22.43 -15.07
CA LYS A 149 -1.34 -21.73 -16.30
C LYS A 149 -1.60 -20.24 -16.07
N LEU A 150 -0.72 -19.60 -15.30
CA LEU A 150 -0.86 -18.20 -14.93
C LEU A 150 -0.61 -17.31 -16.15
N GLN A 151 -1.51 -16.37 -16.38
CA GLN A 151 -1.32 -15.33 -17.36
C GLN A 151 -0.51 -14.18 -16.75
N MET A 152 0.81 -14.21 -16.96
CA MET A 152 1.70 -13.17 -16.45
C MET A 152 1.93 -12.07 -17.50
N PRO A 153 1.84 -10.78 -17.14
CA PRO A 153 2.20 -9.71 -18.06
C PRO A 153 3.70 -9.70 -18.33
N VAL A 154 4.08 -9.09 -19.46
CA VAL A 154 5.49 -8.86 -19.79
C VAL A 154 5.96 -7.60 -19.08
N TYR A 155 6.86 -7.75 -18.12
CA TYR A 155 7.52 -6.62 -17.47
C TYR A 155 8.54 -5.98 -18.44
N PRO A 156 8.47 -4.66 -18.69
CA PRO A 156 9.43 -3.99 -19.57
C PRO A 156 10.86 -4.07 -19.04
N GLY A 157 11.81 -4.52 -19.86
CA GLY A 157 13.24 -4.56 -19.49
C GLY A 157 13.49 -5.18 -18.11
N SER A 158 14.08 -4.40 -17.21
CA SER A 158 14.36 -4.75 -15.80
C SER A 158 13.35 -4.19 -14.78
N GLU A 159 12.25 -3.59 -15.25
CA GLU A 159 11.23 -3.01 -14.37
C GLU A 159 10.64 -4.05 -13.41
N GLN A 160 10.37 -3.61 -12.18
CA GLN A 160 9.78 -4.43 -11.11
C GLN A 160 8.26 -4.26 -11.01
N ILE A 161 7.71 -3.35 -11.80
CA ILE A 161 6.29 -3.03 -11.88
C ILE A 161 5.88 -2.97 -13.35
N VAL A 162 4.62 -3.30 -13.64
CA VAL A 162 4.01 -3.12 -14.96
C VAL A 162 2.58 -2.60 -14.77
N LYS A 163 2.18 -1.63 -15.59
CA LYS A 163 0.79 -1.19 -15.62
C LYS A 163 -0.05 -2.24 -16.34
N LEU A 164 -1.16 -2.65 -15.75
CA LEU A 164 -2.12 -3.54 -16.40
C LEU A 164 -3.02 -2.66 -17.28
N GLU A 165 -2.97 -2.88 -18.59
CA GLU A 165 -3.96 -2.36 -19.54
C GLU A 165 -5.15 -3.36 -19.59
N GLU A 166 -6.34 -2.89 -19.94
CA GLU A 166 -7.66 -3.55 -19.76
C GLU A 166 -7.67 -5.09 -19.68
N ILE A 167 -8.48 -5.59 -18.74
CA ILE A 167 -8.67 -7.01 -18.40
C ILE A 167 -9.27 -7.77 -19.60
N SER A 168 -8.45 -8.12 -20.60
CA SER A 168 -8.73 -9.24 -21.47
C SER A 168 -8.30 -10.52 -20.74
N THR A 169 -9.14 -10.94 -19.79
CA THR A 169 -9.18 -12.29 -19.19
C THR A 169 -7.86 -12.85 -18.64
N LEU A 170 -7.57 -12.60 -17.36
CA LEU A 170 -6.79 -13.54 -16.53
C LEU A 170 -7.61 -14.81 -16.28
#